data_AF-A0A527GYA0-F1
#
_entry.id   AF-A0A527GYA0-F1
#
_cell.length_a   1.000
_cell.length_b   1.000
_cell.length_c   1.000
_cell.angle_alpha   90.00
_cell.angle_beta   90.00
_cell.angle_gamma   90.00
#
_symmetry.space_group_name_H-M   'P 1'
#
loop_
_entity.id
_entity.type
_entity.pdbx_description
1 polymer ?
#
loop_
_entity_poly.entity_id
_entity_poly.type
_entity_poly.pdbx_seq_one_letter_code
_entity_poly.pdbx_strand_id
1 'polypeptide(L)'
;MQSNISLDRFGHWSGGVAAAAMAATPEELSARFTAAASGLLGSDRAYVGFYRRDITSLTIDDAGPDRWNRDYDARLYRQDPFFQRFASTRQDFLLPLSALRNGDFQRTPYYREFFGPSDSFDEITGVFNLDGLTAGYVTFLRRNGAPAFGDQDLEMACAASSATRLILQRLLHLCRSRDKGAAIGDGRSRLSRREAEVARHLVEGGNAKT
;
A
#
# COMPACT_ATOMS: atom_id res chain seq x y z
N MET A 1 -23.73 -19.88 -5.39
CA MET A 1 -24.69 -18.93 -4.77
C MET A 1 -24.14 -17.55 -5.05
N GLN A 2 -24.78 -16.74 -5.90
CA GLN A 2 -24.31 -15.38 -6.23
C GLN A 2 -24.60 -14.47 -5.04
N SER A 3 -23.56 -13.98 -4.37
CA SER A 3 -23.69 -12.95 -3.34
C SER A 3 -23.85 -11.60 -4.02
N ASN A 4 -25.08 -11.08 -4.02
CA ASN A 4 -25.34 -9.73 -4.51
C ASN A 4 -24.73 -8.72 -3.52
N ILE A 5 -23.77 -7.92 -3.99
CA ILE A 5 -23.33 -6.74 -3.26
C ILE A 5 -24.53 -5.81 -3.05
N SER A 6 -24.75 -5.33 -1.82
CA SER A 6 -25.81 -4.35 -1.59
C SER A 6 -25.47 -3.02 -2.27
N LEU A 7 -26.48 -2.29 -2.72
CA LEU A 7 -26.27 -0.95 -3.31
C LEU A 7 -25.58 -0.01 -2.31
N ASP A 8 -25.85 -0.17 -1.02
CA ASP A 8 -25.17 0.59 0.02
C ASP A 8 -23.67 0.24 0.06
N ARG A 9 -23.30 -1.05 0.07
CA ARG A 9 -21.89 -1.46 0.08
C ARG A 9 -21.18 -1.00 -1.19
N PHE A 10 -21.84 -1.09 -2.35
CA PHE A 10 -21.32 -0.58 -3.61
C PHE A 10 -21.14 0.96 -3.58
N GLY A 11 -22.09 1.68 -3.00
CA GLY A 11 -22.02 3.14 -2.82
C GLY A 11 -20.85 3.55 -1.93
N HIS A 12 -20.65 2.88 -0.79
CA HIS A 12 -19.52 3.12 0.10
C HIS A 12 -18.18 2.83 -0.59
N TRP A 13 -18.08 1.72 -1.30
CA TRP A 13 -16.89 1.39 -2.10
C TRP A 13 -16.59 2.46 -3.15
N SER A 14 -17.56 2.78 -4.00
CA SER A 14 -17.38 3.74 -5.10
C SER A 14 -17.04 5.14 -4.60
N GLY A 15 -17.74 5.60 -3.56
CA GLY A 15 -17.48 6.88 -2.93
C GLY A 15 -16.10 6.95 -2.27
N GLY A 16 -15.69 5.86 -1.61
CA GLY A 16 -14.37 5.75 -1.00
C GLY A 16 -13.23 5.75 -2.01
N VAL A 17 -13.37 5.04 -3.13
CA VAL A 17 -12.41 5.08 -4.25
C VAL A 17 -12.31 6.49 -4.82
N ALA A 18 -13.44 7.17 -5.06
CA ALA A 18 -13.43 8.55 -5.55
C ALA A 18 -12.76 9.50 -4.55
N ALA A 19 -13.05 9.39 -3.26
CA ALA A 19 -12.44 10.20 -2.22
C ALA A 19 -10.93 9.95 -2.08
N ALA A 20 -10.48 8.69 -2.23
CA ALA A 20 -9.07 8.32 -2.24
C ALA A 20 -8.36 8.91 -3.46
N ALA A 21 -8.97 8.86 -4.65
CA ALA A 21 -8.40 9.46 -5.86
C ALA A 21 -8.16 10.98 -5.72
N MET A 22 -9.07 11.66 -4.99
CA MET A 22 -9.01 13.10 -4.72
C MET A 22 -8.14 13.50 -3.53
N ALA A 23 -7.56 12.55 -2.80
CA ALA A 23 -6.70 12.85 -1.66
C ALA A 23 -5.45 13.66 -2.07
N ALA A 24 -5.05 14.55 -1.17
CA ALA A 24 -3.90 15.43 -1.33
C ALA A 24 -2.61 14.80 -0.77
N THR A 25 -2.71 13.89 0.18
CA THR A 25 -1.55 13.21 0.79
C THR A 25 -1.63 11.68 0.65
N PRO A 26 -0.48 10.97 0.67
CA PRO A 26 -0.45 9.51 0.70
C PRO A 26 -1.26 8.91 1.86
N GLU A 27 -1.17 9.49 3.05
CA GLU A 27 -1.84 9.00 4.26
C GLU A 27 -3.36 9.14 4.15
N GLU A 28 -3.83 10.28 3.65
CA GLU A 28 -5.25 10.54 3.41
C GLU A 28 -5.82 9.61 2.33
N LEU A 29 -5.03 9.34 1.27
CA LEU A 29 -5.40 8.36 0.25
C LEU A 29 -5.51 6.96 0.85
N SER A 30 -4.48 6.54 1.60
CA SER A 30 -4.43 5.24 2.28
C SER A 30 -5.67 5.06 3.15
N ALA A 31 -5.94 6.01 4.06
CA ALA A 31 -7.07 5.95 4.99
C ALA A 31 -8.43 5.80 4.30
N ARG A 32 -8.68 6.59 3.24
CA ARG A 32 -9.95 6.53 2.52
C ARG A 32 -10.11 5.23 1.75
N PHE A 33 -9.03 4.77 1.13
CA PHE A 33 -9.06 3.55 0.35
C PHE A 33 -9.18 2.31 1.25
N THR A 34 -8.37 2.18 2.30
CA THR A 34 -8.39 1.03 3.23
C THR A 34 -9.73 0.92 3.95
N ALA A 35 -10.35 2.04 4.36
CA ALA A 35 -11.69 2.05 4.94
C ALA A 35 -12.75 1.51 3.95
N ALA A 36 -12.73 1.98 2.71
CA ALA A 36 -13.66 1.54 1.68
C ALA A 36 -13.46 0.08 1.27
N ALA A 37 -12.20 -0.32 1.09
CA ALA A 37 -11.81 -1.67 0.72
C ALA A 37 -12.14 -2.68 1.84
N SER A 38 -11.94 -2.29 3.11
CA SER A 38 -12.34 -3.10 4.26
C SER A 38 -13.85 -3.29 4.32
N GLY A 39 -14.64 -2.25 4.04
CA GLY A 39 -16.10 -2.37 3.95
C GLY A 39 -16.59 -3.25 2.80
N LEU A 40 -15.88 -3.25 1.67
CA LEU A 40 -16.22 -4.06 0.50
C LEU A 40 -16.08 -5.56 0.79
N LEU A 41 -14.93 -5.99 1.33
CA LEU A 41 -14.64 -7.39 1.66
C LEU A 41 -15.14 -7.78 3.07
N GLY A 42 -15.57 -6.80 3.87
CA GLY A 42 -15.87 -6.98 5.28
C GLY A 42 -14.66 -7.44 6.09
N SER A 43 -13.44 -7.04 5.73
CA SER A 43 -12.21 -7.40 6.45
C SER A 43 -12.04 -6.57 7.73
N ASP A 44 -11.31 -7.10 8.71
CA ASP A 44 -11.08 -6.42 9.99
C ASP A 44 -10.07 -5.27 9.86
N ARG A 45 -9.13 -5.41 8.93
CA ARG A 45 -8.15 -4.38 8.53
C ARG A 45 -7.79 -4.50 7.07
N ALA A 46 -7.34 -3.40 6.50
CA ALA A 46 -6.65 -3.38 5.21
C ALA A 46 -5.44 -2.46 5.27
N TYR A 47 -4.38 -2.82 4.55
CA TYR A 47 -3.17 -2.03 4.39
C TYR A 47 -2.85 -1.84 2.92
N VAL A 48 -2.18 -0.73 2.59
CA VAL A 48 -1.58 -0.50 1.28
C VAL A 48 -0.15 -0.03 1.42
N GLY A 49 0.65 -0.32 0.41
CA GLY A 49 2.04 0.08 0.40
C GLY A 49 2.75 -0.32 -0.88
N PHE A 50 4.07 -0.36 -0.80
CA PHE A 50 4.94 -0.67 -1.92
C PHE A 50 5.94 -1.76 -1.58
N TYR A 51 6.13 -2.67 -2.52
CA TYR A 51 7.31 -3.52 -2.59
C TYR A 51 8.24 -3.00 -3.68
N ARG A 52 9.52 -2.85 -3.34
CA ARG A 52 10.56 -2.45 -4.27
C ARG A 52 11.56 -3.57 -4.48
N ARG A 53 12.05 -3.69 -5.72
CA ARG A 53 13.02 -4.72 -6.14
C ARG A 53 14.42 -4.51 -5.57
N ASP A 54 14.73 -3.32 -5.09
CA ASP A 54 15.91 -3.05 -4.26
C ASP A 54 15.74 -3.53 -2.80
N ILE A 55 14.77 -4.43 -2.57
CA ILE A 55 14.53 -5.14 -1.33
C ILE A 55 14.11 -4.15 -0.24
N THR A 56 13.05 -3.39 -0.50
CA THR A 56 12.41 -2.52 0.49
C THR A 56 10.90 -2.76 0.47
N SER A 57 10.29 -2.85 1.65
CA SER A 57 8.85 -2.71 1.83
C SER A 57 8.57 -1.35 2.47
N LEU A 58 7.48 -0.71 2.05
CA LEU A 58 6.98 0.51 2.68
C LEU A 58 5.47 0.41 2.81
N THR A 59 4.98 0.38 4.03
CA THR A 59 3.56 0.49 4.35
C THR A 59 3.17 1.96 4.49
N ILE A 60 2.01 2.36 3.94
CA ILE A 60 1.49 3.72 4.13
C ILE A 60 0.46 3.69 5.25
N ASP A 61 0.87 4.10 6.44
CA ASP A 61 0.02 4.13 7.62
C ASP A 61 -1.10 5.19 7.46
N ASP A 62 -2.34 4.79 7.72
CA ASP A 62 -3.54 5.64 7.65
C ASP A 62 -3.88 6.35 8.98
N ALA A 63 -3.44 5.79 10.12
CA ALA A 63 -3.77 6.27 11.47
C ALA A 63 -2.54 6.51 12.37
N GLY A 64 -1.37 6.74 11.77
CA GLY A 64 -0.09 6.81 12.47
C GLY A 64 0.59 5.45 12.62
N PRO A 65 1.83 5.40 13.13
CA PRO A 65 2.67 4.23 13.01
C PRO A 65 2.11 3.04 13.80
N ASP A 66 1.55 2.05 13.09
CA ASP A 66 1.28 0.75 13.69
C ASP A 66 2.63 0.19 14.14
N ARG A 67 2.77 -0.03 15.45
CA ARG A 67 4.01 -0.57 16.04
C ARG A 67 4.41 -1.89 15.37
N TRP A 68 3.45 -2.61 14.82
CA TRP A 68 3.68 -3.84 14.10
C TRP A 68 4.33 -3.59 12.73
N ASN A 69 3.85 -2.61 11.97
CA ASN A 69 4.35 -2.30 10.62
C ASN A 69 5.81 -1.80 10.61
N ARG A 70 6.26 -1.11 11.67
CA ARG A 70 7.64 -0.60 11.75
C ARG A 70 8.70 -1.71 11.74
N ASP A 71 8.47 -2.79 12.47
CA ASP A 71 9.38 -3.94 12.46
C ASP A 71 9.26 -4.73 11.15
N TYR A 72 8.07 -4.72 10.55
CA TYR A 72 7.82 -5.34 9.25
C TYR A 72 8.69 -4.76 8.16
N ASP A 73 8.56 -3.44 7.90
CA ASP A 73 9.27 -2.75 6.81
C ASP A 73 10.78 -2.73 7.01
N ALA A 74 11.25 -2.78 8.26
CA ALA A 74 12.69 -2.82 8.56
C ALA A 74 13.36 -4.16 8.22
N ARG A 75 12.69 -5.29 8.43
CA ARG A 75 13.34 -6.62 8.33
C ARG A 75 12.42 -7.80 8.02
N LEU A 76 11.17 -7.80 8.49
CA LEU A 76 10.35 -9.02 8.47
C LEU A 76 9.69 -9.29 7.11
N TYR A 77 9.50 -8.26 6.28
CA TYR A 77 8.93 -8.43 4.94
C TYR A 77 9.68 -9.47 4.09
N ARG A 78 10.99 -9.69 4.32
CA ARG A 78 11.76 -10.72 3.58
C ARG A 78 11.28 -12.15 3.85
N GLN A 79 10.63 -12.36 4.99
CA GLN A 79 10.08 -13.63 5.40
C GLN A 79 8.59 -13.76 5.07
N ASP A 80 7.97 -12.68 4.60
CA ASP A 80 6.58 -12.67 4.17
C ASP A 80 6.43 -13.48 2.87
N PRO A 81 5.55 -14.50 2.83
CA PRO A 81 5.31 -15.30 1.63
C PRO A 81 4.84 -14.46 0.43
N PHE A 82 4.09 -13.38 0.63
CA PHE A 82 3.66 -12.49 -0.45
C PHE A 82 4.84 -11.71 -1.03
N PHE A 83 5.72 -11.19 -0.18
CA PHE A 83 6.95 -10.53 -0.65
C PHE A 83 7.88 -11.52 -1.37
N GLN A 84 8.03 -12.74 -0.87
CA GLN A 84 8.81 -13.79 -1.53
C GLN A 84 8.23 -14.15 -2.89
N ARG A 85 6.90 -14.28 -2.98
CA ARG A 85 6.20 -14.48 -4.26
C ARG A 85 6.49 -13.32 -5.20
N PHE A 86 6.32 -12.09 -4.74
CA PHE A 86 6.69 -10.88 -5.50
C PHE A 86 8.12 -10.97 -5.99
N ALA A 87 9.10 -11.23 -5.13
CA ALA A 87 10.52 -11.33 -5.48
C ALA A 87 10.78 -12.35 -6.60
N SER A 88 10.01 -13.45 -6.65
CA SER A 88 10.15 -14.53 -7.63
C SER A 88 9.44 -14.31 -8.98
N THR A 89 8.53 -13.34 -9.10
CA THR A 89 7.73 -13.14 -10.33
C THR A 89 7.67 -11.70 -10.77
N ARG A 90 7.37 -11.46 -12.05
CA ARG A 90 7.06 -10.13 -12.61
C ARG A 90 5.57 -9.94 -12.92
N GLN A 91 4.76 -10.95 -12.63
CA GLN A 91 3.32 -10.90 -12.85
C GLN A 91 2.61 -10.30 -11.64
N ASP A 92 1.51 -9.61 -11.90
CA ASP A 92 0.56 -9.22 -10.87
C ASP A 92 -0.07 -10.49 -10.28
N PHE A 93 -0.42 -10.45 -9.00
CA PHE A 93 -1.16 -11.53 -8.37
C PHE A 93 -2.09 -11.00 -7.28
N LEU A 94 -3.14 -11.75 -7.01
CA LEU A 94 -4.05 -11.53 -5.89
C LEU A 94 -4.38 -12.92 -5.34
N LEU A 95 -3.88 -13.20 -4.14
CA LEU A 95 -3.88 -14.55 -3.60
C LEU A 95 -4.30 -14.54 -2.12
N PRO A 96 -5.05 -15.56 -1.67
CA PRO A 96 -5.21 -15.81 -0.25
C PRO A 96 -3.91 -16.37 0.34
N LEU A 97 -3.70 -16.18 1.64
CA LEU A 97 -2.55 -16.71 2.37
C LEU A 97 -2.46 -18.23 2.23
N SER A 98 -3.60 -18.92 2.22
CA SER A 98 -3.69 -20.37 2.02
C SER A 98 -3.03 -20.86 0.72
N ALA A 99 -2.95 -20.04 -0.33
CA ALA A 99 -2.31 -20.40 -1.59
C ALA A 99 -0.78 -20.33 -1.54
N LEU A 100 -0.21 -19.59 -0.58
CA LEU A 100 1.23 -19.44 -0.38
C LEU A 100 1.74 -20.17 0.87
N ARG A 101 0.82 -20.63 1.71
CA ARG A 101 1.12 -21.32 2.95
C ARG A 101 1.61 -22.74 2.65
N ASN A 102 2.91 -22.95 2.76
CA ASN A 102 3.45 -24.30 2.93
C ASN A 102 3.03 -24.82 4.32
N GLY A 103 2.77 -26.12 4.46
CA GLY A 103 2.13 -26.70 5.66
C GLY A 103 2.72 -26.26 7.02
N ASP A 104 4.01 -25.92 7.07
CA ASP A 104 4.71 -25.46 8.26
C ASP A 104 4.73 -23.93 8.49
N PHE A 105 3.91 -23.13 7.81
CA PHE A 105 3.90 -21.66 7.99
C PHE A 105 3.78 -21.23 9.46
N GLN A 106 2.94 -21.90 10.24
CA GLN A 106 2.78 -21.64 11.67
C GLN A 106 4.05 -21.88 12.50
N ARG A 107 5.00 -22.64 11.96
CA ARG A 107 6.31 -22.91 12.56
C ARG A 107 7.39 -21.91 12.13
N THR A 108 7.12 -21.07 11.14
CA THR A 108 8.09 -20.08 10.66
C THR A 108 8.34 -19.01 11.73
N PRO A 109 9.56 -18.43 11.81
CA PRO A 109 9.83 -17.28 12.67
C PRO A 109 8.90 -16.10 12.37
N TYR A 110 8.64 -15.84 11.08
CA TYR A 110 7.66 -14.83 10.64
C TYR A 110 6.30 -15.02 11.30
N TYR A 111 5.75 -16.23 11.30
CA TYR A 111 4.46 -16.46 11.95
C TYR A 111 4.54 -16.27 13.45
N ARG A 112 5.53 -16.88 14.11
CA ARG A 112 5.59 -16.91 15.58
C ARG A 112 5.91 -15.56 16.20
N GLU A 113 6.72 -14.75 15.55
CA GLU A 113 7.23 -13.48 16.09
C GLU A 113 6.44 -12.27 15.57
N PHE A 114 5.78 -12.41 14.41
CA PHE A 114 5.07 -11.31 13.76
C PHE A 114 3.62 -11.62 13.42
N PHE A 115 3.34 -12.56 12.52
CA PHE A 115 1.97 -12.69 12.00
C PHE A 115 0.98 -13.14 13.09
N GLY A 116 1.32 -14.14 13.89
CA GLY A 116 0.48 -14.64 14.98
C GLY A 116 0.22 -13.60 16.09
N PRO A 117 1.25 -12.94 16.63
CA PRO A 117 1.03 -11.91 17.66
C PRO A 117 0.38 -10.62 17.14
N SER A 118 0.25 -10.43 15.82
CA SER A 118 -0.52 -9.32 15.22
C SER A 118 -2.03 -9.42 15.43
N ASP A 119 -2.50 -10.53 16.00
CA ASP A 119 -3.90 -10.95 16.07
C ASP A 119 -4.55 -11.26 14.71
N SER A 120 -3.74 -11.31 13.64
CA SER A 120 -4.19 -11.74 12.30
C SER A 120 -4.19 -13.27 12.18
N PHE A 121 -5.21 -13.79 11.52
CA PHE A 121 -5.44 -15.22 11.31
C PHE A 121 -5.39 -15.61 9.83
N ASP A 122 -5.98 -14.77 8.98
CA ASP A 122 -6.09 -15.02 7.54
C ASP A 122 -5.91 -13.72 6.75
N GLU A 123 -5.50 -13.85 5.49
CA GLU A 123 -5.09 -12.72 4.67
C GLU A 123 -5.38 -12.96 3.17
N ILE A 124 -5.84 -11.92 2.47
CA ILE A 124 -5.78 -11.84 0.99
C ILE A 124 -4.86 -10.68 0.65
N THR A 125 -3.85 -10.92 -0.18
CA THR A 125 -2.93 -9.86 -0.63
C THR A 125 -2.83 -9.82 -2.15
N GLY A 126 -3.02 -8.60 -2.67
CA GLY A 126 -2.87 -8.24 -4.07
C GLY A 126 -1.61 -7.44 -4.28
N VAL A 127 -0.79 -7.84 -5.25
CA VAL A 127 0.45 -7.15 -5.62
C VAL A 127 0.39 -6.82 -7.12
N PHE A 128 0.52 -5.54 -7.43
CA PHE A 128 0.37 -5.00 -8.78
C PHE A 128 1.62 -4.22 -9.18
N ASN A 129 2.29 -4.63 -10.25
CA ASN A 129 3.46 -3.95 -10.77
C ASN A 129 3.05 -2.59 -11.33
N LEU A 130 3.61 -1.51 -10.78
CA LEU A 130 3.29 -0.13 -11.13
C LEU A 130 4.32 0.43 -12.13
N ASP A 131 5.58 0.00 -11.99
CA ASP A 131 6.66 0.24 -12.95
C ASP A 131 7.71 -0.88 -12.89
N GLY A 132 8.88 -0.67 -13.52
CA GLY A 132 9.94 -1.68 -13.61
C GLY A 132 10.59 -2.09 -12.28
N LEU A 133 10.42 -1.30 -11.21
CA LEU A 133 11.08 -1.51 -9.91
C LEU A 133 10.11 -1.57 -8.72
N THR A 134 8.89 -1.05 -8.88
CA THR A 134 7.92 -0.88 -7.79
C THR A 134 6.62 -1.60 -8.10
N ALA A 135 6.15 -2.40 -7.16
CA ALA A 135 4.77 -2.88 -7.11
C ALA A 135 4.05 -2.24 -5.92
N GLY A 136 2.79 -1.91 -6.12
CA GLY A 136 1.89 -1.56 -5.03
C GLY A 136 1.24 -2.83 -4.50
N TYR A 137 1.05 -2.91 -3.19
CA TYR A 137 0.27 -3.98 -2.59
C TYR A 137 -0.97 -3.43 -1.89
N VAL A 138 -2.00 -4.27 -1.83
CA VAL A 138 -3.13 -4.15 -0.89
C VAL A 138 -3.23 -5.46 -0.13
N THR A 139 -3.44 -5.38 1.17
CA THR A 139 -3.54 -6.52 2.06
C THR A 139 -4.83 -6.40 2.85
N PHE A 140 -5.63 -7.46 2.88
CA PHE A 140 -6.85 -7.57 3.68
C PHE A 140 -6.63 -8.61 4.76
N LEU A 141 -6.96 -8.29 6.01
CA LEU A 141 -6.71 -9.17 7.15
C LEU A 141 -8.01 -9.53 7.88
N ARG A 142 -8.03 -10.76 8.36
CA ARG A 142 -9.00 -11.26 9.35
C ARG A 142 -8.32 -11.42 10.69
N ARG A 143 -9.01 -11.03 11.76
CA ARG A 143 -8.57 -11.30 13.14
C ARG A 143 -9.03 -12.67 13.63
N ASN A 144 -8.39 -13.13 14.70
CA ASN A 144 -8.84 -14.34 15.39
C ASN A 144 -10.31 -14.23 15.81
N GLY A 145 -11.09 -15.28 15.52
CA GLY A 145 -12.53 -15.34 15.81
C GLY A 145 -13.44 -14.87 14.65
N ALA A 146 -12.89 -14.23 13.62
CA ALA A 146 -13.63 -13.95 12.39
C ALA A 146 -13.64 -15.18 11.45
N PRO A 147 -14.64 -15.32 10.56
CA PRO A 147 -14.61 -16.31 9.49
C PRO A 147 -13.40 -16.08 8.56
N ALA A 148 -12.77 -17.18 8.11
CA ALA A 148 -11.72 -17.14 7.08
C ALA A 148 -12.25 -16.54 5.78
N PHE A 149 -11.36 -15.97 4.97
CA PHE A 149 -11.73 -15.53 3.63
C PHE A 149 -12.08 -16.75 2.76
N GLY A 150 -13.22 -16.66 2.07
CA GLY A 150 -13.69 -17.67 1.13
C GLY A 150 -13.49 -17.27 -0.33
N ASP A 151 -13.89 -18.15 -1.24
CA ASP A 151 -13.81 -17.92 -2.70
C ASP A 151 -14.54 -16.63 -3.12
N GLN A 152 -15.67 -16.32 -2.48
CA GLN A 152 -16.44 -15.10 -2.77
C GLN A 152 -15.68 -13.82 -2.39
N ASP A 153 -14.93 -13.84 -1.29
CA ASP A 153 -14.11 -12.69 -0.88
C ASP A 153 -12.97 -12.47 -1.88
N LEU A 154 -12.37 -13.56 -2.36
CA LEU A 154 -11.35 -13.51 -3.40
C LEU A 154 -11.91 -13.01 -4.74
N GLU A 155 -13.09 -13.47 -5.15
CA GLU A 155 -13.79 -12.97 -6.35
C GLU A 155 -14.10 -11.46 -6.23
N MET A 156 -14.55 -11.01 -5.07
CA MET A 156 -14.81 -9.60 -4.80
C MET A 156 -13.53 -8.76 -4.89
N ALA A 157 -12.45 -9.25 -4.28
CA ALA A 157 -11.13 -8.62 -4.37
C ALA A 157 -10.62 -8.57 -5.82
N CYS A 158 -10.83 -9.64 -6.58
CA CYS A 158 -10.50 -9.72 -8.01
C CYS A 158 -11.29 -8.69 -8.81
N ALA A 159 -12.59 -8.55 -8.55
CA ALA A 159 -13.45 -7.57 -9.21
C ALA A 159 -13.01 -6.12 -8.93
N ALA A 160 -12.49 -5.85 -7.72
CA ALA A 160 -11.96 -4.55 -7.33
C ALA A 160 -10.55 -4.24 -7.89
N SER A 161 -9.83 -5.24 -8.42
CA SER A 161 -8.40 -5.15 -8.77
C SER A 161 -8.03 -3.97 -9.67
N SER A 162 -8.86 -3.64 -10.66
CA SER A 162 -8.59 -2.53 -11.58
C SER A 162 -8.64 -1.17 -10.88
N ALA A 163 -9.64 -0.96 -10.01
CA ALA A 163 -9.73 0.25 -9.20
C ALA A 163 -8.59 0.31 -8.16
N THR A 164 -8.29 -0.81 -7.51
CA THR A 164 -7.15 -0.94 -6.59
C THR A 164 -5.84 -0.53 -7.28
N ARG A 165 -5.56 -1.04 -8.48
CA ARG A 165 -4.36 -0.69 -9.24
C ARG A 165 -4.26 0.81 -9.51
N LEU A 166 -5.36 1.45 -9.94
CA LEU A 166 -5.39 2.89 -10.19
C LEU A 166 -5.10 3.70 -8.93
N ILE A 167 -5.68 3.29 -7.79
CA ILE A 167 -5.42 3.94 -6.50
C ILE A 167 -3.96 3.76 -6.07
N LEU A 168 -3.37 2.58 -6.25
CA LEU A 168 -1.95 2.36 -5.96
C LEU A 168 -1.02 3.18 -6.87
N GLN A 169 -1.38 3.38 -8.14
CA GLN A 169 -0.66 4.29 -9.04
C GLN A 169 -0.75 5.75 -8.57
N ARG A 170 -1.92 6.19 -8.13
CA ARG A 170 -2.12 7.53 -7.56
C ARG A 170 -1.32 7.71 -6.28
N LEU A 171 -1.30 6.70 -5.41
CA LEU A 171 -0.50 6.69 -4.19
C LEU A 171 0.99 6.84 -4.50
N LEU A 172 1.51 6.08 -5.48
CA LEU A 172 2.91 6.17 -5.89
C LEU A 172 3.26 7.56 -6.41
N HIS A 173 2.35 8.18 -7.17
CA HIS A 173 2.54 9.54 -7.67
C HIS A 173 2.59 10.57 -6.53
N LEU A 174 1.72 10.44 -5.52
CA LEU A 174 1.72 11.31 -4.34
C LEU A 174 3.02 11.17 -3.54
N CYS A 175 3.48 9.94 -3.28
CA CYS A 175 4.75 9.69 -2.60
C CYS A 175 5.93 10.34 -3.34
N ARG A 176 6.04 10.12 -4.66
CA ARG A 176 7.10 10.72 -5.49
C ARG A 176 7.07 12.25 -5.50
N SER A 177 5.87 12.83 -5.50
CA SER A 177 5.71 14.29 -5.48
C SER A 177 6.16 14.87 -4.15
N ARG A 178 5.85 14.19 -3.04
CA ARG A 178 6.32 14.55 -1.70
C ARG A 178 7.84 14.48 -1.60
N ASP A 179 8.45 13.38 -2.06
CA ASP A 179 9.90 13.20 -2.00
C ASP A 179 10.65 14.25 -2.83
N LYS A 180 10.12 14.59 -4.02
CA LYS A 180 10.65 15.70 -4.84
C LYS A 180 10.53 17.04 -4.12
N GLY A 181 9.39 17.33 -3.50
CA GLY A 181 9.19 18.55 -2.72
C GLY A 181 10.17 18.65 -1.53
N ALA A 182 10.38 17.54 -0.82
CA ALA A 182 11.34 17.45 0.28
C ALA A 182 12.78 17.64 -0.19
N ALA A 183 13.19 17.00 -1.30
CA ALA A 183 14.52 17.15 -1.86
C ALA A 183 14.79 18.58 -2.36
N ILE A 184 13.79 19.25 -2.97
CA ILE A 184 13.90 20.67 -3.35
C ILE A 184 13.98 21.56 -2.11
N GLY A 185 13.22 21.25 -1.06
CA GLY A 185 13.26 21.96 0.23
C GLY A 185 14.63 21.86 0.91
N ASP A 186 15.18 20.64 1.04
CA ASP A 186 16.52 20.39 1.58
C ASP A 186 17.59 21.08 0.72
N GLY A 187 17.52 20.92 -0.61
CA GLY A 187 18.41 21.61 -1.55
C GLY A 187 18.38 23.13 -1.39
N ARG A 188 17.20 23.74 -1.24
CA ARG A 188 17.05 25.19 -0.99
C ARG A 188 17.61 25.62 0.37
N SER A 189 17.47 24.78 1.40
CA SER A 189 17.99 25.08 2.75
C SER A 189 19.52 25.06 2.83
N ARG A 190 20.17 24.38 1.87
CA ARG A 190 21.64 24.32 1.74
C ARG A 190 22.24 25.41 0.86
N LEU A 191 21.40 26.20 0.18
CA LEU A 191 21.87 27.35 -0.59
C LEU A 191 22.32 28.46 0.37
N SER A 192 23.50 29.02 0.12
CA SER A 192 23.89 30.29 0.73
C SER A 192 22.88 31.39 0.35
N ARG A 193 22.87 32.48 1.12
CA ARG A 193 21.99 33.63 0.86
C ARG A 193 22.10 34.13 -0.60
N ARG A 194 23.31 34.09 -1.18
CA ARG A 194 23.55 34.51 -2.56
C ARG A 194 23.03 33.50 -3.58
N GLU A 195 23.18 32.21 -3.34
CA GLU A 195 22.67 31.16 -4.22
C GLU A 195 21.14 31.09 -4.21
N ALA A 196 20.51 31.35 -3.06
CA ALA A 196 19.07 31.45 -2.93
C ALA A 196 18.49 32.66 -3.70
N GLU A 197 19.24 33.77 -3.75
CA GLU A 197 18.89 34.96 -4.52
C GLU A 197 19.01 34.70 -6.04
N VAL A 198 20.09 34.05 -6.48
CA VAL A 198 20.27 33.64 -7.89
C VAL A 198 19.19 32.63 -8.32
N ALA A 199 18.90 31.63 -7.50
CA ALA A 199 17.86 30.64 -7.79
C ALA A 199 16.47 31.29 -7.93
N ARG A 200 16.18 32.33 -7.15
CA ARG A 200 14.92 33.09 -7.26
C ARG A 200 14.83 33.85 -8.57
N HIS A 201 15.89 34.54 -8.97
CA HIS A 201 15.94 35.24 -10.25
C HIS A 201 15.78 34.28 -11.43
N LEU A 202 16.34 33.07 -11.37
CA LEU A 202 16.15 32.06 -12.41
C LEU A 202 14.71 31.52 -12.48
N VAL A 203 14.05 31.33 -11.33
CA VAL A 203 12.65 30.89 -11.26
C VAL A 203 11.69 31.96 -11.78
N GLU A 204 12.02 33.24 -11.59
CA GLU A 204 11.27 34.40 -12.11
C GLU A 204 11.55 34.68 -13.60
N GLY A 205 12.34 33.83 -14.28
CA GLY A 205 12.65 33.94 -15.70
C GLY A 205 13.82 34.87 -16.03
N GLY A 206 14.57 35.31 -15.02
CA GLY A 206 15.83 36.03 -15.18
C GLY A 206 16.92 35.13 -15.77
N ASN A 207 17.90 35.73 -16.44
CA ASN A 207 19.06 35.02 -16.99
C ASN A 207 20.36 35.51 -16.34
N ALA A 208 21.44 34.77 -16.52
CA ALA A 208 22.74 35.04 -15.89
C ALA A 208 23.45 36.34 -16.32
N LYS A 209 22.88 37.12 -17.25
CA LYS A 209 23.48 38.33 -17.84
C LYS A 209 22.72 39.63 -17.51
N THR A 210 21.68 39.57 -16.69
CA THR A 210 20.93 40.73 -16.19
C THR A 210 21.01 40.77 -14.67
#